data_AF-M0MZ29-F1
#
_entry.id   AF-M0MZ29-F1
#
_cell.length_a   1.000
_cell.length_b   1.000
_cell.length_c   1.000
_cell.angle_alpha   90.00
_cell.angle_beta   90.00
_cell.angle_gamma   90.00
#
_symmetry.space_group_name_H-M   'P 1'
#
loop_
_entity.id
_entity.type
_entity.pdbx_description
1 polymer ?
#
loop_
_entity_poly.entity_id
_entity_poly.type
_entity_poly.pdbx_seq_one_letter_code
_entity_poly.pdbx_strand_id
1 'polypeptide(L)'
;MPETLAVHLNRDRLHAIEAPDSFETADSFVVEIENHGEAAHAHLRLGNGFAEIASLPSGNHYIRTGATARVPVSVHDTGPVRGTLTVATAYGSETHDIAVAVEPTAGKQTVEIDESLIQGSNRGSTTTRSSSTTSTTSTGSSSGRSGSRGSSSSRRSSSRQSSSRRSSSRSSVGGSPGLDTPALLGGTSLVILIGIGLLFLEGIAMFVGALAVLGGLVVAGYLLLY
;
A
#
# COMPACT_ATOMS: atom_id res chain seq x y z
N MET A 1 -7.35 -24.25 -11.27
CA MET A 1 -7.74 -22.86 -10.93
C MET A 1 -7.14 -22.56 -9.57
N PRO A 2 -6.64 -21.35 -9.31
CA PRO A 2 -6.16 -21.01 -7.97
C PRO A 2 -7.32 -21.10 -6.97
N GLU A 3 -7.02 -21.48 -5.74
CA GLU A 3 -8.00 -21.48 -4.66
C GLU A 3 -8.46 -20.05 -4.37
N THR A 4 -9.68 -19.92 -3.84
CA THR A 4 -10.33 -18.62 -3.68
C THR A 4 -10.86 -18.44 -2.27
N LEU A 5 -10.42 -17.37 -1.62
CA LEU A 5 -10.93 -16.89 -0.35
C LEU A 5 -12.04 -15.87 -0.61
N ALA A 6 -13.27 -16.24 -0.30
CA ALA A 6 -14.42 -15.37 -0.45
C ALA A 6 -14.49 -14.36 0.72
N VAL A 7 -14.65 -13.09 0.38
CA VAL A 7 -14.86 -11.97 1.30
C VAL A 7 -16.04 -11.18 0.81
N HIS A 8 -17.06 -11.01 1.64
CA HIS A 8 -18.22 -10.20 1.32
C HIS A 8 -18.15 -8.87 2.07
N LEU A 9 -18.40 -7.78 1.35
CA LEU A 9 -18.51 -6.44 1.90
C LEU A 9 -19.94 -5.94 1.82
N ASN A 10 -20.34 -5.17 2.83
CA ASN A 10 -21.64 -4.51 2.88
C ASN A 10 -22.85 -5.47 2.74
N ARG A 11 -22.69 -6.75 3.11
CA ARG A 11 -23.75 -7.76 2.99
C ARG A 11 -24.80 -7.62 4.07
N ASP A 12 -24.36 -7.47 5.32
CA ASP A 12 -25.26 -7.33 6.47
C ASP A 12 -25.55 -5.86 6.81
N ARG A 13 -24.51 -5.04 6.89
CA ARG A 13 -24.59 -3.60 7.20
C ARG A 13 -23.54 -2.83 6.42
N LEU A 14 -23.71 -1.50 6.36
CA LEU A 14 -22.71 -0.62 5.76
C LEU A 14 -21.34 -0.83 6.41
N HIS A 15 -20.34 -1.01 5.56
CA HIS A 15 -18.94 -1.31 5.84
C HIS A 15 -18.64 -2.67 6.47
N ALA A 16 -19.63 -3.51 6.78
CA ALA A 16 -19.35 -4.83 7.33
C ALA A 16 -18.52 -5.69 6.40
N ILE A 17 -17.69 -6.52 7.03
CA ILE A 17 -16.86 -7.53 6.41
C ILE A 17 -17.39 -8.88 6.89
N GLU A 18 -17.71 -9.77 5.96
CA GLU A 18 -18.02 -11.16 6.24
C GLU A 18 -17.01 -12.03 5.50
N ALA A 19 -16.21 -12.76 6.25
CA ALA A 19 -15.16 -13.63 5.74
C ALA A 19 -14.98 -14.81 6.71
N PRO A 20 -14.46 -15.96 6.26
CA PRO A 20 -14.16 -17.07 7.17
C PRO A 20 -13.06 -16.69 8.16
N ASP A 21 -13.06 -17.31 9.33
CA ASP A 21 -12.04 -17.09 10.37
C ASP A 21 -10.69 -17.73 10.00
N SER A 22 -10.71 -18.74 9.13
CA SER A 22 -9.51 -19.44 8.68
C SER A 22 -9.60 -19.86 7.22
N PHE A 23 -8.44 -19.95 6.58
CA PHE A 23 -8.28 -20.35 5.19
C PHE A 23 -7.01 -21.18 5.03
N GLU A 24 -7.13 -22.37 4.47
CA GLU A 24 -6.03 -23.27 4.19
C GLU A 24 -5.80 -23.34 2.69
N THR A 25 -4.54 -23.28 2.25
CA THR A 25 -4.17 -23.37 0.83
C THR A 25 -2.84 -24.09 0.65
N ALA A 26 -2.62 -24.67 -0.53
CA ALA A 26 -1.33 -25.29 -0.88
C ALA A 26 -0.39 -24.36 -1.68
N ASP A 27 -0.85 -23.18 -2.09
CA ASP A 27 -0.09 -22.22 -2.92
C ASP A 27 -0.71 -20.82 -2.84
N SER A 28 -0.19 -19.93 -3.68
CA SER A 28 -0.82 -18.72 -4.17
C SER A 28 -2.31 -18.92 -4.46
N PHE A 29 -3.11 -17.97 -3.99
CA PHE A 29 -4.56 -18.01 -4.04
C PHE A 29 -5.11 -16.62 -4.41
N VAL A 30 -6.43 -16.53 -4.56
CA VAL A 30 -7.12 -15.27 -4.88
C VAL A 30 -8.04 -14.89 -3.74
N VAL A 31 -7.99 -13.64 -3.30
CA VAL A 31 -9.04 -13.06 -2.44
C VAL A 31 -10.10 -12.49 -3.37
N GLU A 32 -11.29 -13.07 -3.34
CA GLU A 32 -12.45 -12.60 -4.10
C GLU A 32 -13.33 -11.75 -3.18
N ILE A 33 -13.36 -10.45 -3.45
CA ILE A 33 -14.06 -9.46 -2.65
C ILE A 33 -15.33 -9.07 -3.39
N GLU A 34 -16.48 -9.49 -2.87
CA GLU A 34 -17.80 -9.18 -3.43
C GLU A 34 -18.46 -8.07 -2.62
N ASN A 35 -18.78 -6.95 -3.28
CA ASN A 35 -19.46 -5.84 -2.64
C ASN A 35 -20.97 -5.89 -2.90
N HIS A 36 -21.76 -6.08 -1.84
CA HIS A 36 -23.23 -6.17 -1.91
C HIS A 36 -23.94 -4.82 -1.71
N GLY A 37 -23.20 -3.77 -1.36
CA GLY A 37 -23.76 -2.46 -1.03
C GLY A 37 -22.99 -1.30 -1.66
N GLU A 38 -22.89 -0.18 -0.94
CA GLU A 38 -22.22 1.03 -1.42
C GLU A 38 -20.75 0.80 -1.78
N ALA A 39 -20.22 1.61 -2.70
CA ALA A 39 -18.83 1.52 -3.10
C ALA A 39 -17.90 1.67 -1.87
N ALA A 40 -16.88 0.81 -1.78
CA ALA A 40 -16.03 0.71 -0.60
C ALA A 40 -14.56 0.59 -0.96
N HIS A 41 -13.71 1.05 -0.04
CA HIS A 41 -12.29 0.74 -0.02
C HIS A 41 -12.03 -0.43 0.91
N ALA A 42 -11.36 -1.45 0.41
CA ALA A 42 -10.88 -2.58 1.18
C ALA A 42 -9.36 -2.51 1.28
N HIS A 43 -8.86 -2.55 2.51
CA HIS A 43 -7.45 -2.62 2.82
C HIS A 43 -7.07 -4.06 3.16
N LEU A 44 -6.16 -4.63 2.39
CA LEU A 44 -5.63 -5.97 2.61
C LEU A 44 -4.21 -5.86 3.13
N ARG A 45 -3.93 -6.58 4.20
CA ARG A 45 -2.60 -6.61 4.82
C ARG A 45 -2.21 -8.04 5.19
N LEU A 46 -1.02 -8.43 4.80
CA LEU A 46 -0.39 -9.65 5.30
C LEU A 46 0.21 -9.36 6.67
N GLY A 47 -0.15 -10.19 7.64
CA GLY A 47 0.35 -10.16 9.01
C GLY A 47 1.55 -11.09 9.22
N ASN A 48 1.93 -11.23 10.49
CA ASN A 48 3.13 -11.95 10.94
C ASN A 48 3.32 -13.32 10.27
N GLY A 49 4.56 -13.65 9.92
CA GLY A 49 4.94 -14.90 9.23
C GLY A 49 4.53 -14.96 7.76
N PHE A 50 3.36 -14.42 7.40
CA PHE A 50 2.85 -14.47 6.04
C PHE A 50 3.37 -13.33 5.15
N ALA A 51 3.62 -12.15 5.72
CA ALA A 51 4.19 -11.01 4.99
C ALA A 51 5.63 -11.22 4.50
N GLU A 52 6.36 -12.18 5.08
CA GLU A 52 7.73 -12.49 4.68
C GLU A 52 7.78 -13.40 3.44
N ILE A 53 6.79 -14.29 3.30
CA ILE A 53 6.78 -15.31 2.25
C ILE A 53 5.75 -15.07 1.16
N ALA A 54 4.87 -14.08 1.32
CA ALA A 54 3.82 -13.78 0.36
C ALA A 54 3.76 -12.28 0.02
N SER A 55 3.22 -11.96 -1.15
CA SER A 55 3.03 -10.58 -1.60
C SER A 55 1.64 -10.35 -2.19
N LEU A 56 1.20 -9.09 -2.07
CA LEU A 56 -0.02 -8.55 -2.66
C LEU A 56 0.37 -7.48 -3.71
N PRO A 57 -0.37 -7.35 -4.83
CA PRO A 57 -0.12 -6.31 -5.82
C PRO A 57 -0.37 -4.89 -5.29
N SER A 58 -1.41 -4.74 -4.48
CA SER A 58 -1.79 -3.51 -3.80
C SER A 58 -2.42 -3.91 -2.46
N GLY A 59 -2.27 -3.07 -1.44
CA GLY A 59 -2.95 -3.23 -0.16
C GLY A 59 -4.25 -2.45 -0.07
N ASN A 60 -4.62 -1.64 -1.07
CA ASN A 60 -5.86 -0.87 -1.08
C ASN A 60 -6.59 -1.10 -2.41
N HIS A 61 -7.86 -1.49 -2.31
CA HIS A 61 -8.71 -1.78 -3.44
C HIS A 61 -10.00 -0.99 -3.34
N TYR A 62 -10.35 -0.29 -4.42
CA TYR A 62 -11.67 0.32 -4.57
C TYR A 62 -12.61 -0.64 -5.29
N ILE A 63 -13.72 -0.99 -4.64
CA ILE A 63 -14.73 -1.90 -5.18
C ILE A 63 -16.03 -1.11 -5.37
N ARG A 64 -16.52 -1.06 -6.61
CA ARG A 64 -17.79 -0.41 -6.95
C ARG A 64 -18.97 -1.14 -6.32
N THR A 65 -20.12 -0.47 -6.25
CA THR A 65 -21.40 -1.07 -5.87
C THR A 65 -21.70 -2.30 -6.71
N GLY A 66 -22.01 -3.43 -6.07
CA GLY A 66 -22.37 -4.69 -6.75
C GLY A 66 -21.23 -5.35 -7.52
N ALA A 67 -19.98 -4.88 -7.38
CA ALA A 67 -18.85 -5.41 -8.14
C ALA A 67 -18.04 -6.42 -7.33
N THR A 68 -17.37 -7.31 -8.07
CA THR A 68 -16.40 -8.26 -7.51
C THR A 68 -14.99 -7.84 -7.90
N ALA A 69 -14.08 -7.80 -6.92
CA ALA A 69 -12.66 -7.59 -7.13
C ALA A 69 -11.89 -8.87 -6.83
N ARG A 70 -10.88 -9.18 -7.65
CA ARG A 70 -10.00 -10.33 -7.46
C ARG A 70 -8.59 -9.86 -7.16
N VAL A 71 -8.10 -10.18 -5.96
CA VAL A 71 -6.76 -9.79 -5.51
C VAL A 71 -5.90 -11.05 -5.41
N PRO A 72 -4.96 -11.26 -6.34
CA PRO A 72 -4.07 -12.40 -6.26
C PRO A 72 -3.07 -12.22 -5.10
N VAL A 73 -2.88 -13.28 -4.33
CA VAL A 73 -1.84 -13.39 -3.29
C VAL A 73 -0.79 -14.36 -3.82
N SER A 74 0.42 -13.87 -4.04
CA SER A 74 1.54 -14.69 -4.51
C SER A 74 2.33 -15.20 -3.32
N VAL A 75 2.46 -16.52 -3.18
CA VAL A 75 3.28 -17.16 -2.17
C VAL A 75 4.60 -17.59 -2.81
N HIS A 76 5.72 -17.16 -2.23
CA HIS A 76 7.08 -17.34 -2.78
C HIS A 76 7.84 -18.48 -2.11
N ASP A 77 7.60 -18.71 -0.82
CA ASP A 77 8.18 -19.82 -0.08
C ASP A 77 7.16 -20.98 0.01
N THR A 78 7.67 -22.19 -0.15
CA THR A 78 6.88 -23.43 -0.16
C THR A 78 7.07 -24.24 1.11
N GLY A 79 7.55 -23.62 2.19
CA GLY A 79 7.49 -24.20 3.54
C GLY A 79 6.08 -24.10 4.14
N PRO A 80 5.73 -24.98 5.11
CA PRO A 80 4.50 -24.83 5.87
C PRO A 80 4.57 -23.53 6.68
N VAL A 81 3.64 -22.60 6.41
CA VAL A 81 3.56 -21.33 7.11
C VAL A 81 2.17 -21.09 7.66
N ARG A 82 2.12 -20.38 8.78
CA ARG A 82 0.90 -19.80 9.32
C ARG A 82 1.07 -18.31 9.51
N GLY A 83 0.02 -17.57 9.22
CA GLY A 83 -0.04 -16.15 9.53
C GLY A 83 -1.45 -15.62 9.39
N THR A 84 -1.56 -14.33 9.14
CA THR A 84 -2.85 -13.64 9.13
C THR A 84 -3.01 -12.82 7.87
N LEU A 85 -4.20 -12.82 7.28
CA LEU A 85 -4.63 -11.84 6.29
C LEU A 85 -5.69 -10.96 6.94
N THR A 86 -5.35 -9.69 7.14
CA THR A 86 -6.28 -8.70 7.66
C THR A 86 -7.01 -8.03 6.50
N VAL A 87 -8.33 -7.99 6.58
CA VAL A 87 -9.20 -7.19 5.71
C VAL A 87 -9.78 -6.06 6.55
N ALA A 88 -9.65 -4.82 6.08
CA ALA A 88 -10.18 -3.65 6.77
C ALA A 88 -10.96 -2.74 5.81
N THR A 89 -12.07 -2.18 6.29
CA THR A 89 -12.93 -1.23 5.56
C THR A 89 -13.21 -0.01 6.44
N ALA A 90 -13.92 0.99 5.91
CA ALA A 90 -14.28 2.21 6.65
C ALA A 90 -13.10 2.86 7.40
N TYR A 91 -11.97 3.02 6.70
CA TYR A 91 -10.73 3.57 7.27
C TYR A 91 -10.19 2.77 8.48
N GLY A 92 -10.47 1.48 8.56
CA GLY A 92 -10.01 0.58 9.62
C GLY A 92 -10.92 0.50 10.84
N SER A 93 -12.08 1.17 10.83
CA SER A 93 -13.07 1.01 11.90
C SER A 93 -13.73 -0.38 11.90
N GLU A 94 -13.72 -1.04 10.74
CA GLU A 94 -14.17 -2.42 10.56
C GLU A 94 -12.97 -3.24 10.09
N THR A 95 -12.65 -4.30 10.82
CA THR A 95 -11.50 -5.17 10.54
C THR A 95 -11.88 -6.62 10.79
N HIS A 96 -11.42 -7.51 9.92
CA HIS A 96 -11.54 -8.96 10.09
C HIS A 96 -10.18 -9.61 9.83
N ASP A 97 -9.73 -10.42 10.78
CA ASP A 97 -8.47 -11.14 10.72
C ASP A 97 -8.70 -12.60 10.36
N ILE A 98 -8.11 -13.04 9.25
CA ILE A 98 -8.26 -14.39 8.72
C ILE A 98 -6.97 -15.15 8.99
N ALA A 99 -7.04 -16.27 9.70
CA ALA A 99 -5.90 -17.16 9.89
C ALA A 99 -5.61 -17.90 8.57
N VAL A 100 -4.44 -17.67 7.98
CA VAL A 100 -4.05 -18.33 6.73
C VAL A 100 -2.98 -19.37 7.03
N ALA A 101 -3.21 -20.61 6.59
CA ALA A 101 -2.22 -21.68 6.61
C ALA A 101 -1.87 -22.08 5.19
N VAL A 102 -0.58 -22.06 4.86
CA VAL A 102 -0.07 -22.62 3.61
C VAL A 102 0.53 -23.98 3.92
N GLU A 103 -0.11 -25.04 3.45
CA GLU A 103 0.37 -26.41 3.58
C GLU A 103 0.73 -26.97 2.19
N PRO A 104 2.03 -27.08 1.88
CA PRO A 104 2.48 -27.57 0.58
C PRO A 104 1.99 -29.00 0.36
N THR A 105 1.28 -29.23 -0.74
CA THR A 105 0.96 -30.60 -1.15
C THR A 105 2.28 -31.33 -1.43
N ALA A 106 2.50 -32.46 -0.74
CA ALA A 106 3.66 -33.31 -0.94
C ALA A 106 3.80 -33.66 -2.43
N GLY A 107 4.79 -33.06 -3.11
CA GLY A 107 5.04 -33.29 -4.54
C GLY A 107 5.34 -32.06 -5.41
N LYS A 108 5.23 -30.83 -4.91
CA LYS A 108 5.77 -29.66 -5.62
C LYS A 108 7.29 -29.63 -5.44
N GLN A 109 7.98 -30.38 -6.28
CA GLN A 109 9.43 -30.42 -6.32
C GLN A 109 9.95 -29.02 -6.70
N THR A 110 10.68 -28.39 -5.78
CA THR A 110 11.59 -27.29 -6.11
C THR A 110 12.47 -27.78 -7.25
N VAL A 111 12.27 -27.23 -8.45
CA VAL A 111 13.16 -27.51 -9.58
C VAL A 111 14.48 -26.84 -9.26
N GLU A 112 15.42 -27.62 -8.72
CA GLU A 112 16.79 -27.19 -8.55
C GLU A 112 17.38 -26.98 -9.95
N ILE A 113 17.56 -25.72 -10.34
CA ILE A 113 18.17 -25.37 -11.63
C ILE A 113 19.67 -25.63 -11.48
N ASP A 114 20.11 -26.75 -12.03
CA ASP A 114 21.52 -27.12 -12.11
C ASP A 114 22.30 -26.04 -12.91
N GLU A 115 23.30 -25.44 -12.27
CA GLU A 115 24.19 -24.41 -12.84
C GLU A 115 24.94 -24.87 -14.11
N SER A 116 24.99 -26.17 -14.39
CA SER A 116 25.53 -26.72 -15.64
C SER A 116 24.65 -26.43 -16.87
N LEU A 117 23.35 -26.15 -16.70
CA LEU A 117 22.44 -25.77 -17.80
C LEU A 117 22.77 -24.37 -18.38
N ILE A 118 23.49 -23.53 -17.62
CA ILE A 118 23.87 -22.16 -18.03
C ILE A 118 25.08 -22.18 -18.98
N GLN A 119 25.87 -23.27 -19.00
CA GLN A 119 27.13 -23.34 -19.75
C GLN A 119 27.00 -23.98 -21.16
N GLY A 120 25.80 -24.43 -21.56
CA GLY A 120 25.60 -25.17 -22.80
C GLY A 120 25.51 -24.35 -24.10
N SER A 121 25.27 -23.04 -24.06
CA SER A 121 24.92 -22.27 -25.27
C SER A 121 26.08 -21.54 -25.99
N ASN A 122 27.35 -21.78 -25.62
CA ASN A 122 28.49 -21.09 -26.25
C ASN A 122 29.55 -22.01 -26.90
N ARG A 123 29.21 -23.25 -27.28
CA ARG A 123 30.10 -24.10 -28.07
C ARG A 123 29.51 -24.40 -29.44
N GLY A 124 29.93 -23.63 -30.44
CA GLY A 124 29.55 -23.94 -31.82
C GLY A 124 29.98 -23.02 -32.97
N SER A 125 31.20 -22.45 -32.98
CA SER A 125 31.84 -22.07 -34.26
C SER A 125 33.39 -22.04 -34.17
N THR A 126 33.97 -23.23 -34.13
CA THR A 126 34.95 -23.75 -35.12
C THR A 126 36.09 -22.86 -35.67
N THR A 127 37.31 -23.29 -35.31
CA THR A 127 38.55 -23.37 -36.12
C THR A 127 39.61 -22.26 -36.05
N THR A 128 40.63 -22.59 -35.26
CA THR A 128 42.01 -22.08 -35.28
C THR A 128 42.76 -22.53 -36.54
N ARG A 129 43.39 -21.58 -37.26
CA ARG A 129 44.57 -21.84 -38.10
C ARG A 129 45.47 -20.60 -38.12
N SER A 130 46.61 -20.70 -37.45
CA SER A 130 47.69 -19.71 -37.46
C SER A 130 48.57 -19.92 -38.69
N SER A 131 48.91 -18.83 -39.41
CA SER A 131 50.19 -18.69 -40.10
C SER A 131 50.44 -17.23 -40.49
N SER A 132 51.69 -16.85 -40.30
CA SER A 132 52.32 -15.54 -40.37
C SER A 132 52.50 -14.93 -41.78
N THR A 133 52.94 -13.66 -41.78
CA THR A 133 53.95 -13.04 -42.69
C THR A 133 53.45 -11.91 -43.61
N THR A 134 53.81 -10.68 -43.21
CA THR A 134 54.49 -9.58 -43.94
C THR A 134 54.11 -9.19 -45.38
N SER A 135 54.30 -7.87 -45.63
CA SER A 135 54.59 -7.16 -46.91
C SER A 135 53.36 -6.61 -47.67
N THR A 136 53.08 -5.29 -47.71
CA THR A 136 53.71 -4.14 -48.43
C THR A 136 52.91 -3.67 -49.64
N THR A 137 52.42 -2.42 -49.52
CA THR A 137 52.53 -1.31 -50.50
C THR A 137 51.66 -1.26 -51.77
N SER A 138 51.18 -0.03 -52.02
CA SER A 138 50.85 0.61 -53.31
C SER A 138 49.41 0.38 -53.83
N THR A 139 48.67 1.31 -54.44
CA THR A 139 48.76 2.75 -54.78
C THR A 139 47.45 3.11 -55.52
N GLY A 140 46.99 4.37 -55.49
CA GLY A 140 46.02 4.94 -56.45
C GLY A 140 44.80 5.61 -55.78
N SER A 141 44.85 6.90 -55.40
CA SER A 141 44.56 8.10 -56.24
C SER A 141 43.12 8.10 -56.75
N SER A 142 42.18 8.98 -56.40
CA SER A 142 42.10 10.46 -56.51
C SER A 142 40.60 10.80 -56.23
N SER A 143 40.09 11.95 -55.80
CA SER A 143 40.27 13.35 -56.25
C SER A 143 39.26 14.25 -55.50
N GLY A 144 39.58 15.56 -55.38
CA GLY A 144 38.62 16.66 -55.19
C GLY A 144 38.44 17.19 -53.75
N ARG A 145 39.13 18.27 -53.29
CA ARG A 145 38.79 19.72 -53.43
C ARG A 145 37.35 20.03 -52.95
N SER A 146 37.01 21.05 -52.16
CA SER A 146 37.64 22.34 -51.80
C SER A 146 36.66 23.15 -50.93
N GLY A 147 37.17 24.10 -50.14
CA GLY A 147 36.44 25.34 -49.73
C GLY A 147 35.80 25.28 -48.33
N SER A 148 36.27 26.08 -47.36
CA SER A 148 35.82 27.47 -47.07
C SER A 148 34.46 27.52 -46.35
N ARG A 149 34.11 28.38 -45.40
CA ARG A 149 34.63 29.59 -44.74
C ARG A 149 33.47 30.05 -43.81
N GLY A 150 33.76 30.85 -42.78
CA GLY A 150 32.80 31.79 -42.18
C GLY A 150 31.99 31.20 -41.02
N SER A 151 32.28 31.50 -39.74
CA SER A 151 32.19 32.79 -39.05
C SER A 151 30.77 33.30 -38.83
N SER A 152 30.48 33.58 -37.55
CA SER A 152 29.65 34.69 -37.04
C SER A 152 28.15 34.66 -37.37
N SER A 153 27.21 35.14 -36.57
CA SER A 153 27.12 35.79 -35.26
C SER A 153 25.67 36.26 -35.15
N SER A 154 25.06 36.24 -33.97
CA SER A 154 24.21 37.31 -33.42
C SER A 154 23.47 36.74 -32.20
N ARG A 155 23.66 37.26 -30.96
CA ARG A 155 23.30 38.60 -30.45
C ARG A 155 21.78 38.82 -30.60
N ARG A 156 21.01 39.31 -29.63
CA ARG A 156 21.30 40.00 -28.36
C ARG A 156 19.95 40.29 -27.68
N SER A 157 19.92 40.17 -26.34
CA SER A 157 19.44 41.17 -25.36
C SER A 157 18.16 42.00 -25.60
N SER A 158 17.30 42.06 -24.58
CA SER A 158 16.92 43.26 -23.77
C SER A 158 15.74 42.87 -22.87
N SER A 159 15.82 42.85 -21.53
CA SER A 159 16.07 43.89 -20.52
C SER A 159 14.83 44.72 -20.13
N ARG A 160 14.64 44.85 -18.80
CA ARG A 160 14.00 45.96 -18.06
C ARG A 160 12.45 46.03 -18.10
N GLN A 161 11.71 46.50 -17.10
CA GLN A 161 11.99 47.06 -15.76
C GLN A 161 10.65 47.17 -14.98
N SER A 162 10.68 46.83 -13.69
CA SER A 162 10.14 47.56 -12.52
C SER A 162 8.76 48.24 -12.49
N SER A 163 8.19 48.15 -11.26
CA SER A 163 7.34 49.11 -10.52
C SER A 163 5.83 48.98 -10.73
N SER A 164 4.93 49.26 -9.78
CA SER A 164 4.91 49.42 -8.33
C SER A 164 3.44 49.73 -7.93
N ARG A 165 3.06 49.58 -6.64
CA ARG A 165 1.90 50.21 -5.97
C ARG A 165 0.50 49.67 -6.34
N ARG A 166 -0.56 49.75 -5.54
CA ARG A 166 -0.88 49.81 -4.09
C ARG A 166 -2.42 49.91 -4.06
N SER A 167 -3.08 49.28 -3.08
CA SER A 167 -4.40 49.65 -2.48
C SER A 167 -5.60 49.91 -3.41
N SER A 168 -6.72 49.20 -3.29
CA SER A 168 -7.83 49.43 -2.34
C SER A 168 -9.09 48.83 -3.04
N SER A 169 -10.23 48.47 -2.48
CA SER A 169 -10.91 48.54 -1.17
C SER A 169 -12.26 47.82 -1.33
N ARG A 170 -12.90 47.47 -0.19
CA ARG A 170 -14.34 47.25 0.10
C ARG A 170 -14.56 45.90 0.82
N SER A 171 -15.24 45.81 1.96
CA SER A 171 -15.92 46.82 2.77
C SER A 171 -16.35 46.22 4.13
N SER A 172 -16.11 46.99 5.20
CA SER A 172 -16.94 47.24 6.40
C SER A 172 -17.64 46.08 7.12
N VAL A 173 -17.34 45.89 8.42
CA VAL A 173 -18.07 46.37 9.63
C VAL A 173 -17.03 46.24 10.77
N GLY A 174 -16.71 47.18 11.67
CA GLY A 174 -17.50 48.27 12.25
C GLY A 174 -17.73 47.96 13.74
N GLY A 175 -16.78 48.30 14.61
CA GLY A 175 -16.99 48.48 16.06
C GLY A 175 -16.48 47.39 17.00
N SER A 176 -15.35 47.65 17.66
CA SER A 176 -15.02 47.04 18.95
C SER A 176 -15.53 47.94 20.08
N PRO A 177 -16.55 47.56 20.86
CA PRO A 177 -16.59 47.85 22.27
C PRO A 177 -16.02 46.64 23.01
N GLY A 178 -15.14 46.88 23.98
CA GLY A 178 -14.68 45.82 24.88
C GLY A 178 -15.88 45.19 25.58
N LEU A 179 -15.99 43.87 25.50
CA LEU A 179 -16.87 43.06 26.35
C LEU A 179 -16.26 41.67 26.53
N ASP A 180 -15.92 41.40 27.77
CA ASP A 180 -15.64 40.09 28.33
C ASP A 180 -16.85 39.16 28.11
N THR A 181 -16.72 38.12 27.28
CA THR A 181 -17.55 36.89 27.41
C THR A 181 -17.03 35.74 26.54
N PRO A 182 -16.69 34.57 27.11
CA PRO A 182 -16.33 33.37 26.37
C PRO A 182 -17.56 32.46 26.19
N ALA A 183 -18.27 32.55 25.06
CA ALA A 183 -19.35 31.60 24.79
C ALA A 183 -19.72 31.50 23.30
N LEU A 184 -18.84 30.97 22.45
CA LEU A 184 -19.27 30.40 21.15
C LEU A 184 -18.25 29.45 20.51
N LEU A 185 -17.72 28.49 21.28
CA LEU A 185 -16.87 27.37 20.79
C LEU A 185 -17.34 26.00 21.30
N GLY A 186 -18.60 25.91 21.77
CA GLY A 186 -19.15 24.69 22.38
C GLY A 186 -19.78 23.70 21.41
N GLY A 187 -20.18 24.14 20.20
CA GLY A 187 -20.99 23.31 19.31
C GLY A 187 -20.21 22.22 18.57
N THR A 188 -19.08 22.55 17.97
CA THR A 188 -18.31 21.61 17.14
C THR A 188 -17.45 20.65 17.97
N SER A 189 -16.94 21.12 19.10
CA SER A 189 -16.16 20.31 20.05
C SER A 189 -16.99 19.20 20.69
N LEU A 190 -18.27 19.46 20.98
CA LEU A 190 -19.18 18.49 21.59
C LEU A 190 -19.51 17.34 20.63
N VAL A 191 -19.73 17.62 19.34
CA VAL A 191 -20.02 16.58 18.33
C VAL A 191 -18.81 15.67 18.11
N ILE A 192 -17.60 16.22 18.11
CA ILE A 192 -16.35 15.46 18.00
C ILE A 192 -16.13 14.60 19.28
N LEU A 193 -16.38 15.15 20.47
CA LEU A 193 -16.29 14.39 21.72
C LEU A 193 -17.34 13.28 21.82
N ILE A 194 -18.57 13.52 21.36
CA ILE A 194 -19.63 12.49 21.29
C ILE A 194 -19.26 11.42 20.26
N GLY A 195 -18.73 11.80 19.08
CA GLY A 195 -18.28 10.85 18.05
C GLY A 195 -17.10 9.99 18.52
N ILE A 196 -16.12 10.57 19.21
CA ILE A 196 -15.01 9.82 19.84
C ILE A 196 -15.55 8.93 20.96
N GLY A 197 -16.48 9.40 21.79
CA GLY A 197 -17.11 8.58 22.83
C GLY A 197 -17.86 7.37 22.27
N LEU A 198 -18.54 7.52 21.13
CA LEU A 198 -19.25 6.44 20.45
C LEU A 198 -18.32 5.45 19.73
N LEU A 199 -17.13 5.86 19.29
CA LEU A 199 -16.12 4.97 18.72
C LEU A 199 -15.47 4.03 19.76
N PHE A 200 -15.58 4.34 21.05
CA PHE A 200 -15.06 3.51 22.14
C PHE A 200 -16.12 2.60 22.80
N LEU A 201 -17.38 2.64 22.33
CA LEU A 201 -18.50 1.96 22.99
C LEU A 201 -18.38 0.43 23.04
N GLU A 202 -17.66 -0.20 22.10
CA GLU A 202 -17.46 -1.66 22.11
C GLU A 202 -16.47 -2.15 23.19
N GLY A 203 -15.65 -1.28 23.78
CA GLY A 203 -14.71 -1.63 24.86
C GLY A 203 -15.15 -1.19 26.27
N ILE A 204 -16.12 -0.29 26.40
CA ILE A 204 -16.42 0.40 27.67
C ILE A 204 -17.15 -0.50 28.68
N ALA A 205 -18.00 -1.43 28.23
CA ALA A 205 -18.72 -2.33 29.15
C ALA A 205 -17.74 -3.15 30.02
N MET A 206 -16.64 -3.62 29.43
CA MET A 206 -15.63 -4.37 30.17
C MET A 206 -14.81 -3.46 31.10
N PHE A 207 -14.52 -2.22 30.67
CA PHE A 207 -13.73 -1.26 31.45
C PHE A 207 -14.47 -0.73 32.69
N VAL A 208 -15.78 -0.45 32.58
CA VAL A 208 -16.62 -0.06 33.72
C VAL A 208 -16.76 -1.23 34.70
N GLY A 209 -16.91 -2.47 34.20
CA GLY A 209 -16.90 -3.66 35.04
C GLY A 209 -15.59 -3.85 35.81
N ALA A 210 -14.45 -3.71 35.14
CA ALA A 210 -13.13 -3.83 35.77
C ALA A 210 -12.88 -2.75 36.83
N LEU A 211 -13.27 -1.50 36.59
CA LEU A 211 -13.15 -0.42 37.57
C LEU A 211 -14.07 -0.62 38.78
N ALA A 212 -15.28 -1.12 38.58
CA ALA A 212 -16.19 -1.44 39.67
C ALA A 212 -15.63 -2.57 40.56
N VAL A 213 -15.06 -3.61 39.96
CA VAL A 213 -14.40 -4.70 40.69
C VAL A 213 -13.18 -4.21 41.46
N LEU A 214 -12.31 -3.40 40.82
CA LEU A 214 -11.12 -2.85 41.45
C LEU A 214 -11.50 -1.92 42.63
N GLY A 215 -12.49 -1.06 42.44
CA GLY A 215 -13.02 -0.18 43.49
C GLY A 215 -13.60 -0.97 44.66
N GLY A 216 -14.37 -2.04 44.38
CA GLY A 216 -14.90 -2.94 45.40
C GLY A 216 -13.80 -3.63 46.21
N LEU A 217 -12.71 -4.05 45.56
CA LEU A 217 -11.57 -4.71 46.22
C LEU A 217 -10.79 -3.75 47.13
N VAL A 218 -10.63 -2.49 46.71
CA VAL A 218 -10.03 -1.43 47.53
C VAL A 218 -10.89 -1.13 48.76
N VAL A 219 -12.22 -1.00 48.59
CA VAL A 219 -13.15 -0.76 49.71
C VAL A 219 -13.16 -1.96 50.68
N ALA A 220 -13.22 -3.18 50.16
CA ALA A 220 -13.17 -4.39 50.98
C ALA A 220 -11.84 -4.51 51.74
N GLY A 221 -10.71 -4.20 51.09
CA GLY A 221 -9.40 -4.16 51.75
C GLY A 221 -9.33 -3.09 52.85
N TYR A 222 -9.93 -1.92 52.62
CA TYR A 222 -10.01 -0.86 53.62
C TYR A 222 -10.84 -1.29 54.85
N LEU A 223 -11.98 -1.95 54.64
CA LEU A 223 -12.82 -2.48 55.72
C LEU A 223 -12.20 -3.66 56.49
N LEU A 224 -11.19 -4.33 55.93
CA LEU A 224 -10.46 -5.39 56.63
C LEU A 224 -9.32 -4.85 57.50
N LEU A 225 -8.89 -3.60 57.25
CA LEU A 225 -7.81 -2.94 57.97
C LEU A 225 -8.30 -1.98 59.07
N TYR A 226 -9.60 -1.79 59.21
CA TYR A 226 -10.27 -0.93 60.20
C TYR A 226 -11.44 -1.66 60.86
#